data_AF-A0A2V9FQF6-F1
#
_entry.id   AF-A0A2V9FQF6-F1
#
_cell.length_a   1.000
_cell.length_b   1.000
_cell.length_c   1.000
_cell.angle_alpha   90.00
_cell.angle_beta   90.00
_cell.angle_gamma   90.00
#
_symmetry.space_group_name_H-M   'P 1'
#
loop_
_entity.id
_entity.type
_entity.pdbx_description
1 polymer ?
#
loop_
_entity_poly.entity_id
_entity_poly.type
_entity_poly.pdbx_seq_one_letter_code
_entity_poly.pdbx_strand_id
1 'polypeptide(L)'
;MKSFRKLGKNLGVLAVASLVFAGLLALVPLSTSRAGQKGNEAKGKFYFKQTCKSCHIKGEKGGEVTPLNKTQAQWQSYFAKGKHMKGTEPLTKYMTPEQLNDALTFLYNHAVDSPQPETCGK
;
A
#
# COMPACT_ATOMS: atom_id res chain seq x y z
N MET A 1 55.02 -51.84 -2.36
CA MET A 1 53.84 -51.08 -2.83
C MET A 1 52.65 -51.40 -1.94
N LYS A 2 51.78 -50.40 -1.67
CA LYS A 2 50.55 -50.43 -0.84
C LYS A 2 50.70 -50.04 0.64
N SER A 3 50.93 -48.73 0.85
CA SER A 3 50.22 -47.97 1.89
C SER A 3 48.72 -48.19 1.75
N PHE A 4 47.94 -48.36 2.82
CA PHE A 4 46.57 -47.86 2.91
C PHE A 4 45.91 -48.11 4.27
N ARG A 5 45.29 -47.03 4.77
CA ARG A 5 44.05 -46.94 5.59
C ARG A 5 44.18 -47.05 7.11
N LYS A 6 44.52 -45.91 7.71
CA LYS A 6 44.07 -45.53 9.05
C LYS A 6 43.30 -44.21 8.94
N LEU A 7 41.99 -44.25 8.65
CA LEU A 7 41.12 -43.08 8.87
C LEU A 7 39.61 -43.43 8.85
N GLY A 8 39.18 -44.28 9.77
CA GLY A 8 37.77 -44.67 9.93
C GLY A 8 37.13 -44.12 11.21
N LYS A 9 37.19 -42.80 11.46
CA LYS A 9 36.59 -42.21 12.69
C LYS A 9 35.70 -40.98 12.50
N ASN A 10 35.45 -40.51 11.28
CA ASN A 10 34.73 -39.24 11.08
C ASN A 10 33.42 -39.36 10.28
N LEU A 11 32.93 -40.58 10.00
CA LEU A 11 31.73 -40.77 9.16
C LEU A 11 30.40 -40.69 9.93
N GLY A 12 30.42 -40.59 11.26
CA GLY A 12 29.21 -40.65 12.11
C GLY A 12 28.54 -39.31 12.46
N VAL A 13 29.19 -38.16 12.23
CA VAL A 13 28.69 -36.85 12.72
C VAL A 13 28.00 -36.04 11.60
N LEU A 14 28.18 -36.42 10.34
CA LEU A 14 27.62 -35.67 9.20
C LEU A 14 26.20 -36.11 8.79
N ALA A 15 25.67 -37.21 9.34
CA ALA A 15 24.40 -37.78 8.90
C ALA A 15 23.16 -37.30 9.68
N VAL A 16 23.32 -36.62 10.82
CA VAL A 16 22.19 -36.20 11.69
C VAL A 16 21.90 -34.70 11.66
N ALA A 17 22.75 -33.88 11.03
CA ALA A 17 22.54 -32.43 10.92
C ALA A 17 21.72 -32.01 9.68
N SER A 18 21.38 -32.93 8.76
CA SER A 18 20.68 -32.60 7.51
C SER A 18 19.17 -32.91 7.51
N LEU A 19 18.61 -33.48 8.59
CA LEU A 19 17.19 -33.87 8.64
C LEU A 19 16.29 -32.96 9.50
N VAL A 20 16.83 -31.86 10.03
CA VAL A 20 16.04 -30.86 10.79
C VAL A 20 15.79 -29.56 10.00
N PHE A 21 16.40 -29.40 8.83
CA PHE A 21 16.19 -28.26 7.93
C PHE A 21 15.11 -28.52 6.87
N ALA A 22 14.22 -29.49 7.10
CA ALA A 22 13.12 -29.82 6.19
C ALA A 22 11.73 -29.42 6.73
N GLY A 23 11.65 -28.78 7.90
CA GLY A 23 10.39 -28.56 8.62
C GLY A 23 9.92 -27.11 8.80
N LEU A 24 10.65 -26.09 8.36
CA LEU A 24 10.37 -24.70 8.76
C LEU A 24 10.42 -23.69 7.61
N LEU A 25 9.86 -24.02 6.45
CA LEU A 25 9.88 -23.10 5.30
C LEU A 25 8.61 -23.18 4.45
N ALA A 26 7.42 -22.95 5.01
CA ALA A 26 6.20 -22.85 4.18
C ALA A 26 5.05 -22.02 4.76
N LEU A 27 5.31 -21.01 5.60
CA LEU A 27 4.33 -19.96 5.88
C LEU A 27 4.81 -18.65 5.26
N VAL A 28 4.89 -18.62 3.93
CA VAL A 28 5.00 -17.35 3.21
C VAL A 28 3.59 -16.79 3.16
N PRO A 29 3.26 -15.68 3.86
CA PRO A 29 1.97 -15.04 3.64
C PRO A 29 1.92 -14.65 2.16
N LEU A 30 0.97 -15.24 1.42
CA LEU A 30 0.62 -14.74 0.10
C LEU A 30 0.26 -13.28 0.28
N SER A 31 1.17 -12.40 -0.10
CA SER A 31 0.90 -10.98 -0.20
C SER A 31 -0.17 -10.88 -1.28
N THR A 32 -1.43 -10.80 -0.87
CA THR A 32 -2.54 -10.54 -1.79
C THR A 32 -2.19 -9.24 -2.49
N SER A 33 -1.76 -9.34 -3.75
CA SER A 33 -1.60 -8.20 -4.62
C SER A 33 -3.02 -7.68 -4.84
N ARG A 34 -3.47 -6.84 -3.91
CA ARG A 34 -4.68 -6.04 -4.09
C ARG A 34 -4.41 -5.29 -5.38
N ALA A 35 -5.28 -5.43 -6.38
CA ALA A 35 -5.30 -4.55 -7.52
C ALA A 35 -5.65 -3.14 -7.02
N GLY A 36 -4.69 -2.50 -6.37
CA GLY A 36 -4.75 -1.13 -5.89
C GLY A 36 -4.68 -0.18 -7.08
N GLN A 37 -5.07 1.05 -6.83
CA GLN A 37 -4.83 2.13 -7.77
C GLN A 37 -3.33 2.21 -8.10
N LYS A 38 -2.98 2.35 -9.38
CA LYS A 38 -1.59 2.24 -9.87
C LYS A 38 -0.82 3.58 -9.80
N GLY A 39 -1.10 4.43 -8.81
CA GLY A 39 -0.39 5.68 -8.60
C GLY A 39 0.74 5.56 -7.57
N ASN A 40 1.54 6.61 -7.43
CA ASN A 40 2.53 6.74 -6.38
C ASN A 40 1.87 7.27 -5.10
N GLU A 41 1.74 6.41 -4.09
CA GLU A 41 1.09 6.74 -2.82
C GLU A 41 1.74 7.91 -2.07
N ALA A 42 3.07 7.97 -2.02
CA ALA A 42 3.79 9.04 -1.32
C ALA A 42 3.55 10.41 -1.97
N LYS A 43 3.57 10.47 -3.31
CA LYS A 43 3.15 11.67 -4.06
C LYS A 43 1.68 11.97 -3.84
N GLY A 44 0.82 10.94 -3.81
CA GLY A 44 -0.60 11.07 -3.54
C GLY A 44 -0.90 11.76 -2.21
N LYS A 45 -0.20 11.35 -1.14
CA LYS A 45 -0.29 12.00 0.18
C LYS A 45 0.12 13.47 0.12
N PHE A 46 1.19 13.77 -0.62
CA PHE A 46 1.65 15.15 -0.83
C PHE A 46 0.60 15.98 -1.56
N TYR A 47 0.08 15.53 -2.71
CA TYR A 47 -0.94 16.28 -3.48
C TYR A 47 -2.25 16.44 -2.72
N PHE A 48 -2.67 15.43 -1.96
CA PHE A 48 -3.83 15.55 -1.08
C PHE A 48 -3.65 16.68 -0.05
N LYS A 49 -2.48 16.77 0.59
CA LYS A 49 -2.18 17.83 1.57
C LYS A 49 -2.02 19.21 0.94
N GLN A 50 -1.42 19.32 -0.25
CA GLN A 50 -1.20 20.62 -0.88
C GLN A 50 -2.44 21.17 -1.57
N THR A 51 -3.21 20.30 -2.23
CA THR A 51 -4.34 20.74 -3.06
C THR A 51 -5.67 20.56 -2.34
N CYS A 52 -6.00 19.36 -1.88
CA CYS A 52 -7.32 19.11 -1.29
C CYS A 52 -7.48 19.83 0.07
N LYS A 53 -6.46 19.74 0.93
CA LYS A 53 -6.45 20.40 2.24
C LYS A 53 -6.21 21.92 2.17
N SER A 54 -6.06 22.52 0.99
CA SER A 54 -6.06 23.99 0.88
C SER A 54 -7.45 24.59 1.16
N CYS A 55 -8.52 23.84 0.90
CA CYS A 55 -9.91 24.26 1.16
C CYS A 55 -10.65 23.29 2.10
N HIS A 56 -10.26 22.02 2.16
CA HIS A 56 -10.93 21.01 2.96
C HIS A 56 -10.31 20.81 4.34
N ILE A 57 -10.27 21.89 5.12
CA ILE A 57 -9.86 21.87 6.52
C ILE A 57 -11.06 22.02 7.45
N LYS A 58 -10.85 21.67 8.71
CA LYS A 58 -11.89 21.78 9.73
C LYS A 58 -12.31 23.24 9.92
N GLY A 59 -13.63 23.49 9.89
CA GLY A 59 -14.21 24.81 10.11
C GLY A 59 -14.37 25.68 8.86
N GLU A 60 -13.83 25.26 7.72
CA GLU A 60 -13.95 26.00 6.47
C GLU A 60 -15.17 25.59 5.64
N LYS A 61 -15.54 26.44 4.67
CA LYS A 61 -16.72 26.25 3.81
C LYS A 61 -16.72 24.92 3.04
N GLY A 62 -15.54 24.37 2.73
CA GLY A 62 -15.39 23.09 2.05
C GLY A 62 -15.65 21.87 2.94
N GLY A 63 -15.69 22.05 4.27
CA GLY A 63 -15.73 20.96 5.25
C GLY A 63 -14.42 20.15 5.29
N GLU A 64 -14.22 19.44 6.40
CA GLU A 64 -13.02 18.60 6.57
C GLU A 64 -13.10 17.37 5.67
N VAL A 65 -12.07 17.19 4.83
CA VAL A 65 -11.87 15.95 4.06
C VAL A 65 -10.61 15.26 4.56
N THR A 66 -10.73 13.96 4.75
CA THR A 66 -9.75 12.98 5.20
C THR A 66 -9.96 11.72 4.36
N PRO A 67 -8.98 10.81 4.29
CA PRO A 67 -9.17 9.51 3.64
C PRO A 67 -10.41 8.75 4.17
N LEU A 68 -10.74 8.91 5.46
CA LEU A 68 -11.84 8.24 6.14
C LEU A 68 -13.25 8.74 5.74
N ASN A 69 -13.36 9.84 4.99
CA ASN A 69 -14.67 10.37 4.60
C ASN A 69 -15.42 9.48 3.60
N LYS A 70 -14.75 8.49 2.97
CA LYS A 70 -15.34 7.62 1.96
C LYS A 70 -14.74 6.21 2.01
N THR A 71 -15.48 5.26 1.46
CA THR A 71 -14.98 3.93 1.14
C THR A 71 -14.08 3.92 -0.10
N GLN A 72 -13.33 2.85 -0.29
CA GLN A 72 -12.50 2.59 -1.47
C GLN A 72 -13.29 2.81 -2.77
N ALA A 73 -14.48 2.20 -2.87
CA ALA A 73 -15.36 2.32 -4.03
C ALA A 73 -15.92 3.74 -4.23
N GLN A 74 -16.23 4.44 -3.14
CA GLN A 74 -16.73 5.81 -3.20
C GLN A 74 -15.65 6.80 -3.65
N TRP A 75 -14.38 6.61 -3.24
CA TRP A 75 -13.25 7.40 -3.73
C TRP A 75 -13.04 7.18 -5.23
N GLN A 76 -13.01 5.94 -5.69
CA GLN A 76 -12.91 5.63 -7.12
C GLN A 76 -14.04 6.28 -7.92
N SER A 77 -15.29 6.17 -7.45
CA SER A 77 -16.44 6.78 -8.13
C SER A 77 -16.32 8.30 -8.21
N TYR A 78 -15.84 8.96 -7.15
CA TYR A 78 -15.65 10.41 -7.14
C TYR A 78 -14.62 10.87 -8.18
N PHE A 79 -13.45 10.22 -8.21
CA PHE A 79 -12.40 10.57 -9.17
C PHE A 79 -12.77 10.19 -10.61
N ALA A 80 -13.46 9.06 -10.82
CA ALA A 80 -13.98 8.67 -12.13
C ALA A 80 -15.00 9.67 -12.69
N LYS A 81 -15.85 10.26 -11.82
CA LYS A 81 -16.75 11.36 -12.22
C LYS A 81 -16.01 12.64 -12.57
N GLY A 82 -14.80 12.84 -12.05
CA GLY A 82 -13.94 13.97 -12.41
C GLY A 82 -14.51 15.34 -12.04
N LYS A 83 -15.49 15.40 -11.12
CA LYS A 83 -16.26 16.60 -10.79
C LYS A 83 -15.97 17.11 -9.38
N HIS A 84 -15.90 18.43 -9.25
CA HIS A 84 -15.70 19.17 -8.00
C HIS A 84 -16.69 20.35 -7.91
N MET A 85 -16.73 21.02 -6.74
CA MET A 85 -17.60 22.18 -6.49
C MET A 85 -19.08 21.90 -6.85
N LYS A 86 -19.65 20.82 -6.29
CA LYS A 86 -21.03 20.36 -6.61
C LYS A 86 -21.28 20.09 -8.11
N GLY A 87 -20.22 19.84 -8.89
CA GLY A 87 -20.31 19.50 -10.30
C GLY A 87 -20.06 20.66 -11.26
N THR A 88 -19.75 21.86 -10.77
CA THR A 88 -19.49 23.03 -11.62
C THR A 88 -18.06 23.09 -12.15
N GLU A 89 -17.12 22.36 -11.54
CA GLU A 89 -15.70 22.41 -11.94
C GLU A 89 -15.14 21.00 -12.14
N PRO A 90 -14.26 20.78 -13.13
CA PRO A 90 -13.57 19.50 -13.27
C PRO A 90 -12.41 19.40 -12.26
N LEU A 91 -12.10 18.19 -11.79
CA LEU A 91 -10.93 17.94 -10.94
C LEU A 91 -9.61 18.30 -11.63
N THR A 92 -9.56 18.20 -12.97
CA THR A 92 -8.40 18.56 -13.78
C THR A 92 -8.06 20.04 -13.76
N LYS A 93 -8.95 20.90 -13.25
CA LYS A 93 -8.65 22.31 -12.99
C LYS A 93 -7.62 22.48 -11.87
N TYR A 94 -7.52 21.52 -10.95
CA TYR A 94 -6.70 21.61 -9.74
C TYR A 94 -5.44 20.74 -9.77
N MET A 95 -5.48 19.65 -10.54
CA MET A 95 -4.42 18.64 -10.60
C MET A 95 -4.36 18.02 -11.99
N THR A 96 -3.18 17.62 -12.45
CA THR A 96 -3.04 16.85 -13.69
C THR A 96 -3.65 15.45 -13.55
N PRO A 97 -3.94 14.73 -14.65
CA PRO A 97 -4.43 13.36 -14.57
C PRO A 97 -3.52 12.42 -13.76
N GLU A 98 -2.20 12.58 -13.87
CA GLU A 98 -1.23 11.80 -13.10
C GLU A 98 -1.32 12.12 -11.59
N GLN A 99 -1.37 13.41 -11.23
CA GLN A 99 -1.54 13.84 -9.84
C GLN A 99 -2.85 13.34 -9.24
N LEU A 100 -3.93 13.33 -10.02
CA LEU A 100 -5.22 12.77 -9.61
C LEU A 100 -5.14 11.26 -9.38
N ASN A 101 -4.43 10.52 -10.23
CA ASN A 101 -4.20 9.09 -10.04
C ASN A 101 -3.38 8.80 -8.77
N ASP A 102 -2.33 9.59 -8.52
CA ASP A 102 -1.52 9.50 -7.29
C ASP A 102 -2.38 9.80 -6.06
N ALA A 103 -3.15 10.90 -6.07
CA ALA A 103 -4.02 11.29 -4.96
C ALA A 103 -5.12 10.25 -4.68
N LEU A 104 -5.74 9.71 -5.73
CA LEU A 104 -6.71 8.61 -5.61
C LEU A 104 -6.05 7.37 -4.99
N THR A 105 -4.79 7.07 -5.34
CA THR A 105 -4.08 5.93 -4.77
C THR A 105 -3.93 6.04 -3.27
N PHE A 106 -3.48 7.20 -2.79
CA PHE A 106 -3.40 7.48 -1.35
C PHE A 106 -4.78 7.37 -0.68
N LEU A 107 -5.81 8.05 -1.23
CA LEU A 107 -7.15 8.04 -0.64
C LEU A 107 -7.80 6.64 -0.63
N TYR A 108 -7.53 5.83 -1.66
CA TYR A 108 -8.02 4.46 -1.76
C TYR A 108 -7.32 3.52 -0.78
N ASN A 109 -6.00 3.61 -0.64
CA ASN A 109 -5.23 2.75 0.27
C ASN A 109 -5.51 3.06 1.74
N HIS A 110 -6.01 4.25 2.03
CA HIS A 110 -6.32 4.71 3.39
C HIS A 110 -7.80 5.05 3.64
N ALA A 111 -8.68 4.57 2.77
CA ALA A 111 -10.12 4.74 2.90
C ALA A 111 -10.65 4.12 4.20
N VAL A 112 -11.88 4.46 4.60
CA VAL A 112 -12.48 3.99 5.86
C VAL A 112 -12.59 2.47 5.97
N ASP A 113 -12.74 1.78 4.83
CA ASP A 113 -12.85 0.33 4.69
C ASP A 113 -11.57 -0.31 4.15
N SER A 114 -10.46 0.43 4.08
CA SER A 114 -9.18 -0.14 3.68
C SER A 114 -8.59 -0.98 4.83
N PRO A 115 -7.64 -1.88 4.55
CA PRO A 115 -6.89 -2.59 5.60
C PRO A 115 -6.00 -1.67 6.45
N GLN A 116 -5.71 -0.46 5.98
CA GLN A 116 -4.85 0.52 6.65
C GLN A 116 -5.47 1.93 6.61
N PRO A 117 -6.62 2.14 7.27
CA PRO A 117 -7.30 3.43 7.27
C PRO A 117 -6.42 4.49 7.96
N GLU A 118 -6.39 5.72 7.46
CA GLU A 118 -5.62 6.81 8.07
C GLU A 118 -6.34 7.36 9.32
N THR A 119 -6.35 6.59 10.41
CA THR A 119 -7.01 6.94 11.69
C THR A 119 -6.24 7.97 12.51
N CYS A 120 -4.96 8.20 12.17
CA CYS A 120 -4.07 9.14 12.85
C CYS A 120 -3.33 9.98 11.80
N GLY A 121 -3.32 11.32 11.96
CA GLY A 121 -2.66 12.24 11.02
C GLY A 121 -3.67 13.08 10.22
N LYS A 122 -4.16 14.15 10.85
CA LYS A 122 -5.09 15.11 10.23
C LYS A 122 -4.41 16.00 9.20
#